data_AF-A0A0Q8ANF8-F1
#
_entry.id   AF-A0A0Q8ANF8-F1
#
_cell.length_a   1.000
_cell.length_b   1.000
_cell.length_c   1.000
_cell.angle_alpha   90.00
_cell.angle_beta   90.00
_cell.angle_gamma   90.00
#
_symmetry.space_group_name_H-M   'P 1'
#
loop_
_entity.id
_entity.type
_entity.pdbx_description
1 polymer ?
#
loop_
_entity_poly.entity_id
_entity_poly.type
_entity_poly.pdbx_seq_one_letter_code
_entity_poly.pdbx_strand_id
1 'polypeptide(L)' 'MKKIEGRDVNKELDPYDVPYAYEDEIAIPDRIKSEDILGATPLNEDGSYVGYSISNPKRK' A
#
# COMPACT_ATOMS: atom_id res chain seq x y z
N MET A 1 11.47 11.38 0.30
CA MET A 1 10.60 10.31 0.84
C MET A 1 11.50 9.15 1.24
N LYS A 2 11.29 8.56 2.42
CA LYS A 2 12.03 7.38 2.88
C LYS A 2 11.55 6.18 2.07
N LYS A 3 12.47 5.40 1.50
CA LYS A 3 12.14 4.16 0.79
C LYS A 3 12.06 3.03 1.80
N ILE A 4 11.02 2.22 1.68
CA ILE A 4 10.88 0.93 2.38
C ILE A 4 11.17 -0.15 1.34
N GLU A 5 11.89 -1.18 1.74
CA GLU A 5 12.12 -2.34 0.89
C GLU A 5 10.84 -3.17 0.79
N GLY A 6 10.40 -3.44 -0.44
CA GLY A 6 9.23 -4.24 -0.75
C GLY A 6 9.55 -5.19 -1.90
N ARG A 7 8.82 -6.30 -1.94
CA ARG A 7 8.96 -7.39 -2.91
C ARG A 7 7.84 -7.29 -3.93
N ASP A 8 8.18 -7.31 -5.20
CA ASP A 8 7.20 -7.19 -6.28
C ASP A 8 6.59 -8.58 -6.54
N VAL A 9 5.31 -8.74 -6.20
CA VAL A 9 4.65 -10.06 -6.19
C VAL A 9 4.65 -10.66 -7.60
N ASN A 10 4.32 -9.85 -8.61
CA ASN A 10 4.24 -10.27 -10.00
C ASN A 10 5.62 -10.65 -10.59
N LYS A 11 6.70 -10.04 -10.09
CA LYS A 11 8.06 -10.36 -10.54
C LYS A 11 8.67 -11.58 -9.85
N GLU A 12 8.25 -11.85 -8.62
CA GLU A 12 8.94 -12.81 -7.76
C GLU A 12 8.23 -14.17 -7.64
N LEU A 13 6.92 -14.22 -7.88
CA LEU A 13 6.14 -15.47 -7.85
C LEU A 13 5.89 -16.03 -9.25
N ASP A 14 5.55 -17.32 -9.32
CA ASP A 14 5.11 -17.93 -10.57
C ASP A 14 3.76 -17.30 -10.99
N PRO A 15 3.59 -16.88 -12.26
CA PRO A 15 2.34 -16.27 -12.72
C PRO A 15 1.08 -17.13 -12.48
N TYR A 16 1.21 -18.47 -12.42
CA TYR A 16 0.07 -19.35 -12.12
C TYR A 16 -0.35 -19.30 -10.64
N ASP A 17 0.53 -18.83 -9.75
CA ASP A 17 0.27 -18.69 -8.32
C ASP A 17 -0.23 -17.28 -7.94
N VAL A 18 -0.32 -16.35 -8.89
CA VAL A 18 -0.76 -14.96 -8.65
C VAL A 18 -2.16 -14.73 -9.25
N PRO A 19 -3.25 -14.98 -8.50
CA PRO A 19 -4.62 -14.86 -9.03
C PRO A 19 -5.02 -13.43 -9.41
N TYR A 20 -4.29 -12.43 -8.91
CA TYR A 20 -4.54 -11.01 -9.12
C TYR A 20 -3.38 -10.31 -9.84
N ALA A 21 -2.77 -10.97 -10.83
CA ALA A 21 -1.61 -10.43 -11.57
C ALA A 21 -1.87 -9.11 -12.32
N TYR A 22 -3.11 -8.64 -12.38
CA TYR A 22 -3.48 -7.32 -12.91
C TYR A 22 -3.29 -6.19 -11.88
N GLU A 23 -3.09 -6.51 -10.60
CA GLU A 23 -2.74 -5.55 -9.55
C GLU A 23 -1.22 -5.35 -9.49
N ASP A 24 -0.80 -4.11 -9.23
CA ASP A 24 0.61 -3.77 -8.97
C ASP A 24 0.92 -3.97 -7.47
N GLU A 25 0.92 -5.22 -7.01
CA GLU A 25 1.12 -5.56 -5.59
C GLU A 25 2.60 -5.55 -5.18
N ILE A 26 2.89 -4.87 -4.06
CA ILE A 26 4.20 -4.89 -3.40
C ILE A 26 4.04 -5.45 -1.98
N ALA A 27 4.64 -6.62 -1.74
CA ALA A 27 4.66 -7.25 -0.42
C ALA A 27 5.77 -6.64 0.45
N ILE A 28 5.39 -6.08 1.61
CA ILE A 28 6.34 -5.66 2.64
C ILE A 28 6.34 -6.73 3.73
N PRO A 29 7.42 -7.53 3.88
CA PRO A 29 7.46 -8.59 4.87
C PRO A 29 7.36 -8.03 6.29
N ASP A 30 6.85 -8.85 7.19
CA ASP A 30 6.63 -8.58 8.61
C ASP A 30 5.65 -7.43 8.91
N ARG A 31 6.06 -6.18 8.68
CA ARG A 31 5.32 -4.99 9.11
C ARG A 31 5.76 -3.70 8.45
N ILE A 32 4.78 -2.88 8.05
CA ILE A 32 4.98 -1.44 7.81
C ILE A 32 4.95 -0.70 9.14
N LYS A 33 6.03 0.00 9.50
CA LYS A 33 6.04 0.81 10.72
C LYS A 33 5.11 2.01 10.55
N SER A 34 4.41 2.38 11.63
CA SER A 34 3.50 3.54 11.58
C SER A 34 4.21 4.82 11.16
N GLU A 35 5.49 5.01 11.48
CA GLU A 35 6.26 6.19 11.07
C GLU A 35 6.50 6.29 9.56
N ASP A 36 6.40 5.16 8.84
CA ASP A 36 6.60 5.11 7.39
C ASP A 36 5.29 5.32 6.60
N ILE A 37 4.12 5.34 7.28
CA ILE A 37 2.81 5.61 6.68
C ILE A 37 2.60 7.12 6.58
N LEU A 38 2.26 7.62 5.38
CA LEU A 38 2.05 9.06 5.16
C LEU A 38 0.76 9.59 5.81
N GLY A 39 -0.31 8.80 5.72
CA GLY A 39 -1.66 9.20 6.06
C GLY A 39 -2.68 8.28 5.40
N ALA A 40 -3.94 8.70 5.38
CA ALA A 40 -5.03 7.98 4.72
C ALA A 40 -6.00 8.95 4.04
N THR A 41 -6.60 8.50 2.93
CA THR A 41 -7.69 9.19 2.24
C THR A 41 -8.95 8.34 2.37
N PRO A 42 -9.99 8.77 3.10
CA PRO A 42 -11.25 8.06 3.14
C PRO A 42 -11.98 8.14 1.80
N LEU A 43 -12.64 7.03 1.46
CA LEU A 43 -13.54 6.90 0.31
C LEU A 43 -14.94 6.54 0.81
N ASN A 44 -15.96 6.95 0.07
CA ASN A 44 -17.32 6.45 0.23
C ASN A 44 -17.39 4.98 -0.23
N GLU A 45 -18.48 4.28 0.08
CA GLU A 45 -18.68 2.87 -0.30
C GLU A 45 -18.63 2.66 -1.82
N ASP A 46 -19.07 3.66 -2.59
CA ASP A 46 -19.01 3.66 -4.07
C ASP A 46 -17.61 3.98 -4.62
N GLY A 47 -16.62 4.18 -3.76
CA GLY A 47 -15.25 4.53 -4.11
C GLY A 47 -15.02 6.02 -4.39
N SER A 48 -16.06 6.87 -4.30
CA SER A 48 -15.89 8.31 -4.49
C SER A 48 -15.14 8.97 -3.33
N TYR A 49 -14.38 10.02 -3.64
CA TYR A 49 -13.57 10.75 -2.66
C TYR A 49 -14.43 11.58 -1.71
N VAL A 50 -14.21 11.43 -0.40
CA VAL A 50 -14.96 12.14 0.65
C VAL A 50 -14.62 13.65 0.71
N GLY A 51 -13.46 14.05 0.18
CA GLY A 51 -13.07 15.47 0.07
C GLY A 51 -11.96 15.93 1.02
N TYR A 52 -11.37 15.04 1.83
CA TYR A 52 -10.20 15.35 2.65
C TYR A 52 -9.26 14.15 2.83
N SER A 53 -8.01 14.42 3.22
CA SER A 53 -7.02 13.41 3.63
C SER A 53 -6.54 13.66 5.06
N ILE A 54 -6.18 12.58 5.75
CA ILE A 54 -5.70 12.61 7.13
C ILE A 54 -4.20 12.31 7.13
N SER A 55 -3.38 13.30 7.51
CA SER A 55 -1.95 13.10 7.71
C SER A 55 -1.67 12.29 8.97
N ASN A 56 -0.70 11.39 8.93
CA ASN A 56 -0.31 10.59 10.09
C ASN A 56 0.58 11.40 11.06
N PRO A 57 0.15 11.67 12.30
CA PRO A 57 0.93 12.46 13.26
C PRO A 57 2.18 11.72 13.77
N LYS A 58 2.26 10.39 13.60
CA LYS A 58 3.44 9.60 13.96
C LYS A 58 4.48 9.55 12.85
N ARG A 59 4.19 10.10 11.67
CA ARG A 59 5.15 10.18 10.57
C ARG A 59 6.31 11.08 10.97
N LYS A 60 7.54 10.60 10.79
CA LYS A 60 8.78 11.35 11.03
C LYS A 60 9.51 11.68 9.75
#